data_AF-A0A395NYJ7-F1
#
_entry.id   AF-A0A395NYJ7-F1
#
_cell.length_a   1.000
_cell.length_b   1.000
_cell.length_c   1.000
_cell.angle_alpha   90.00
_cell.angle_beta   90.00
_cell.angle_gamma   90.00
#
_symmetry.space_group_name_H-M   'P 1'
#
loop_
_entity.id
_entity.type
_entity.pdbx_description
1 polymer ?
#
loop_
_entity_poly.entity_id
_entity_poly.type
_entity_poly.pdbx_seq_one_letter_code
_entity_poly.pdbx_strand_id
1 'polypeptide(L)'
;MANDVPKMTTNEACKGHYQGPLALGEKTLTGCHSPILAPKADIIRQLKPVLPYLRIFHPPSNPTNKTPNLRFSFSPLSATLNSHPIRPVSNSSIDLPAMKVPTRIPLQLALPRPQHIRPFHQSIARAANVAPIVGTGPPPDPPTPAARNAHERVERRKKHAELLKAAKEVRSAQDGKSGGVARRFWKEVSVREVDGALQVHLDARPLRHPHTKAIIRVPLSKPNLASALALEWDVLTSAQQATKQHLIPLTSLICRALDILDDDAASGPEAAKIRSGITTTVLRYLDTDSLLCWAPPAGPHDRRNDAGESLRDVQKKAAEETVSYLTTHVWPGITIEPVLDGHSIMPKKQSEGVREVIQGWVMGLDAWEIAGLERAVLAGKSFVAAARIVAEWSEGPVGTGHAVPVGRFGAEHASKTTSLEVDWQAEQWGEVEDTHDVNQEDVRRQLGSVVLLVSGTGKQRF
;
A
#
# COMPACT_ATOMS: atom_id res chain seq x y z
N MET A 1 41.85 68.85 -8.96
CA MET A 1 41.78 68.52 -10.40
C MET A 1 40.42 67.88 -10.64
N ALA A 2 39.74 68.41 -11.64
CA ALA A 2 38.30 68.29 -11.89
C ALA A 2 37.83 66.85 -12.16
N ASN A 3 36.60 66.51 -11.74
CA ASN A 3 35.48 66.54 -12.68
C ASN A 3 34.13 66.40 -11.98
N ASP A 4 33.20 67.14 -12.57
CA ASP A 4 31.90 67.57 -12.11
C ASP A 4 30.79 66.49 -12.07
N VAL A 5 29.86 66.79 -11.17
CA VAL A 5 28.47 66.35 -10.95
C VAL A 5 27.62 66.85 -12.17
N PRO A 6 26.40 66.35 -12.56
CA PRO A 6 25.29 66.14 -11.63
C PRO A 6 24.14 65.16 -11.95
N LYS A 7 23.32 64.95 -10.90
CA LYS A 7 21.93 64.46 -10.90
C LYS A 7 20.95 65.59 -11.27
N MET A 8 19.86 65.25 -11.98
CA MET A 8 18.53 65.92 -12.02
C MET A 8 17.55 64.87 -12.59
N THR A 9 16.47 64.39 -11.96
CA THR A 9 15.17 64.96 -11.53
C THR A 9 14.24 65.53 -12.62
N THR A 10 13.01 64.97 -12.60
CA THR A 10 11.65 65.52 -12.87
C THR A 10 11.03 65.57 -14.27
N ASN A 11 9.86 64.87 -14.34
CA ASN A 11 8.52 65.30 -14.78
C ASN A 11 8.01 65.23 -16.24
N GLU A 12 6.72 64.80 -16.29
CA GLU A 12 5.59 65.21 -17.16
C GLU A 12 5.29 64.54 -18.53
N ALA A 13 4.22 63.72 -18.49
CA ALA A 13 2.96 63.75 -19.26
C ALA A 13 2.88 64.32 -20.71
N CYS A 14 2.31 63.52 -21.63
CA CYS A 14 1.18 63.80 -22.56
C CYS A 14 1.07 62.70 -23.64
N LYS A 15 -0.04 61.94 -23.76
CA LYS A 15 -1.28 62.14 -24.56
C LYS A 15 -1.15 61.98 -26.10
N GLY A 16 -1.97 61.07 -26.65
CA GLY A 16 -2.41 60.99 -28.06
C GLY A 16 -3.05 59.60 -28.34
N HIS A 17 -4.37 59.38 -28.16
CA HIS A 17 -5.49 59.57 -29.10
C HIS A 17 -5.33 58.90 -30.47
N TYR A 18 -6.13 57.85 -30.75
CA TYR A 18 -6.87 57.68 -32.01
C TYR A 18 -8.15 56.84 -31.80
N GLN A 19 -9.17 57.18 -32.59
CA GLN A 19 -10.61 56.96 -32.42
C GLN A 19 -11.14 55.59 -32.92
N GLY A 20 -12.36 55.23 -32.47
CA GLY A 20 -13.15 54.07 -32.92
C GLY A 20 -13.78 54.20 -34.33
N PRO A 21 -14.76 53.34 -34.70
CA PRO A 21 -16.15 53.63 -34.31
C PRO A 21 -17.05 52.40 -33.96
N LEU A 22 -18.24 52.77 -33.48
CA LEU A 22 -19.38 51.97 -33.00
C LEU A 22 -20.01 51.01 -34.02
N ALA A 23 -20.56 49.90 -33.52
CA ALA A 23 -21.80 49.30 -34.02
C ALA A 23 -22.57 48.60 -32.88
N LEU A 24 -23.86 48.93 -32.79
CA LEU A 24 -24.88 48.43 -31.86
C LEU A 24 -25.30 46.99 -32.20
N GLY A 25 -25.71 46.21 -31.19
CA GLY A 25 -26.38 44.92 -31.42
C GLY A 25 -26.67 44.11 -30.17
N GLU A 26 -27.82 44.40 -29.56
CA GLU A 26 -28.75 43.50 -28.86
C GLU A 26 -28.31 42.54 -27.73
N LYS A 27 -29.08 42.64 -26.63
CA LYS A 27 -29.05 41.80 -25.44
C LYS A 27 -29.64 40.42 -25.74
N THR A 28 -28.92 39.36 -25.40
CA THR A 28 -29.51 38.07 -25.02
C THR A 28 -28.90 37.57 -23.72
N LEU A 29 -29.72 37.56 -22.67
CA LEU A 29 -29.50 36.88 -21.40
C LEU A 29 -29.54 35.36 -21.64
N THR A 30 -28.42 34.68 -21.49
CA THR A 30 -28.39 33.24 -21.24
C THR A 30 -27.32 32.93 -20.20
N GLY A 31 -27.76 32.41 -19.05
CA GLY A 31 -26.96 32.17 -17.87
C GLY A 31 -25.87 31.12 -18.06
N CYS A 32 -24.70 31.42 -17.49
CA CYS A 32 -23.63 30.46 -17.30
C CYS A 32 -24.03 29.45 -16.21
N HIS A 33 -24.44 28.24 -16.61
CA HIS A 33 -24.39 27.07 -15.74
C HIS A 33 -23.20 26.21 -16.15
N SER A 34 -22.10 26.30 -15.38
CA SER A 34 -21.04 25.29 -15.40
C SER A 34 -21.47 24.09 -14.56
N PRO A 35 -21.52 22.84 -15.09
CA PRO A 35 -21.78 21.67 -14.28
C PRO A 35 -20.45 20.95 -14.04
N ILE A 36 -19.75 21.27 -12.96
CA ILE A 36 -18.62 20.43 -12.50
C ILE A 36 -18.78 20.17 -11.00
N LEU A 37 -19.79 19.37 -10.68
CA LEU A 37 -19.80 18.55 -9.48
C LEU A 37 -19.75 17.11 -9.96
N ALA A 38 -18.54 16.54 -10.05
CA ALA A 38 -18.42 15.11 -10.18
C ALA A 38 -19.03 14.48 -8.91
N PRO A 39 -20.05 13.61 -9.02
CA PRO A 39 -20.65 12.99 -7.85
C PRO A 39 -19.59 12.12 -7.17
N LYS A 40 -19.55 12.13 -5.82
CA LYS A 40 -18.63 11.33 -4.98
C LYS A 40 -18.46 9.85 -5.42
N ALA A 41 -19.42 9.31 -6.17
CA ALA A 41 -19.38 7.99 -6.78
C ALA A 41 -18.27 7.79 -7.82
N ASP A 42 -17.93 8.79 -8.64
CA ASP A 42 -16.87 8.67 -9.66
C ASP A 42 -15.47 8.70 -9.06
N ILE A 43 -15.27 9.50 -8.00
CA ILE A 43 -14.04 9.53 -7.20
C ILE A 43 -13.83 8.18 -6.49
N ILE A 44 -14.89 7.59 -5.91
CA ILE A 44 -14.84 6.27 -5.27
C ILE A 44 -14.63 5.15 -6.30
N ARG A 45 -15.08 5.32 -7.55
CA ARG A 45 -14.87 4.35 -8.64
C ARG A 45 -13.45 4.40 -9.20
N GLN A 46 -12.82 5.57 -9.26
CA GLN A 46 -11.42 5.74 -9.69
C GLN A 46 -10.42 5.33 -8.59
N LEU A 47 -10.74 5.57 -7.32
CA LEU A 47 -9.93 5.16 -6.16
C LEU A 47 -10.23 3.74 -5.66
N LYS A 48 -11.15 3.01 -6.30
CA LYS A 48 -11.55 1.65 -5.91
C LYS A 48 -10.41 0.63 -5.79
N PRO A 49 -9.31 0.70 -6.57
CA PRO A 49 -8.14 -0.14 -6.35
C PRO A 49 -7.31 0.24 -5.12
N VAL A 50 -7.52 1.43 -4.54
CA VAL A 50 -6.72 2.02 -3.44
C VAL A 50 -7.54 2.14 -2.13
N LEU A 51 -8.87 2.15 -2.21
CA LEU A 51 -9.80 2.31 -1.10
C LEU A 51 -9.71 1.27 0.04
N PRO A 52 -9.28 0.00 -0.17
CA PRO A 52 -9.02 -0.92 0.93
C PRO A 52 -7.91 -0.45 1.89
N TYR A 53 -7.03 0.45 1.43
CA TYR A 53 -5.78 0.82 2.12
C TYR A 53 -5.85 2.11 2.96
N LEU A 54 -7.04 2.72 3.05
CA LEU A 54 -7.31 3.89 3.91
C LEU A 54 -8.06 3.51 5.20
N ARG A 55 -8.24 2.21 5.49
CA ARG A 55 -8.86 1.75 6.73
C ARG A 55 -7.82 1.64 7.85
N ILE A 56 -7.86 2.62 8.74
CA ILE A 56 -7.25 2.52 10.07
C ILE A 56 -7.96 1.41 10.86
N PHE A 57 -7.15 0.51 11.41
CA PHE A 57 -7.43 -0.59 12.35
C PHE A 57 -8.85 -0.69 12.92
N HIS A 58 -9.49 -1.83 12.62
CA HIS A 58 -10.45 -2.48 13.52
C HIS A 58 -10.01 -3.93 13.72
N PRO A 59 -10.04 -4.47 14.95
CA PRO A 59 -9.59 -5.83 15.23
C PRO A 59 -10.47 -6.87 14.50
N PRO A 60 -9.90 -8.00 14.06
CA PRO A 60 -10.65 -9.02 13.33
C PRO A 60 -11.67 -9.70 14.26
N SER A 61 -12.94 -9.68 13.87
CA SER A 61 -13.94 -10.59 14.41
C SER A 61 -13.77 -11.97 13.77
N ASN A 62 -13.58 -12.96 14.63
CA ASN A 62 -13.36 -14.38 14.40
C ASN A 62 -14.26 -15.01 13.29
N PRO A 63 -13.71 -15.66 12.24
CA PRO A 63 -14.49 -16.39 11.26
C PRO A 63 -14.78 -17.82 11.74
N THR A 64 -16.02 -18.07 12.16
CA THR A 64 -16.52 -19.43 12.40
C THR A 64 -16.87 -20.12 11.08
N ASN A 65 -16.39 -21.36 10.97
CA ASN A 65 -16.62 -22.36 9.92
C ASN A 65 -17.98 -22.27 9.21
N LYS A 66 -17.95 -22.04 7.90
CA LYS A 66 -18.98 -22.48 6.95
C LYS A 66 -18.32 -23.34 5.88
N THR A 67 -18.51 -24.64 6.01
CA THR A 67 -18.27 -25.63 4.94
C THR A 67 -19.29 -25.42 3.82
N PRO A 68 -18.87 -25.36 2.54
CA PRO A 68 -19.79 -25.56 1.43
C PRO A 68 -19.79 -27.04 1.02
N ASN A 69 -20.96 -27.67 1.12
CA ASN A 69 -21.25 -28.96 0.49
C ASN A 69 -21.23 -28.79 -1.04
N LEU A 70 -20.15 -29.23 -1.69
CA LEU A 70 -20.09 -29.43 -3.13
C LEU A 70 -20.40 -30.90 -3.44
N ARG A 71 -21.62 -31.15 -3.94
CA ARG A 71 -21.96 -32.40 -4.63
C ARG A 71 -21.27 -32.38 -6.00
N PHE A 72 -20.29 -33.25 -6.20
CA PHE A 72 -19.77 -33.55 -7.53
C PHE A 72 -20.50 -34.75 -8.12
N SER A 73 -21.23 -34.51 -9.20
CA SER A 73 -21.76 -35.53 -10.11
C SER A 73 -20.66 -35.92 -11.10
N PHE A 74 -20.15 -37.15 -11.00
CA PHE A 74 -19.24 -37.71 -11.99
C PHE A 74 -20.03 -38.42 -13.10
N SER A 75 -19.82 -38.01 -14.35
CA SER A 75 -20.13 -38.80 -15.54
C SER A 75 -18.84 -39.44 -16.06
N PRO A 76 -18.82 -40.73 -16.44
CA PRO A 76 -17.60 -41.41 -16.84
C PRO A 76 -17.30 -41.22 -18.33
N LEU A 77 -16.04 -40.92 -18.64
CA LEU A 77 -15.48 -41.00 -19.99
C LEU A 77 -14.59 -42.25 -20.09
N SER A 78 -14.91 -43.08 -21.07
CA SER A 78 -14.20 -44.30 -21.45
C SER A 78 -12.75 -44.03 -21.86
N ALA A 79 -11.83 -44.84 -21.36
CA ALA A 79 -10.52 -45.03 -21.95
C ALA A 79 -10.21 -46.53 -22.03
N THR A 80 -10.02 -46.99 -23.26
CA THR A 80 -9.72 -48.35 -23.69
C THR A 80 -8.33 -48.80 -23.24
N LEU A 81 -8.26 -49.89 -22.48
CA LEU A 81 -7.03 -50.58 -22.08
C LEU A 81 -6.66 -51.67 -23.09
N ASN A 82 -5.45 -51.58 -23.63
CA ASN A 82 -4.82 -52.64 -24.44
C ASN A 82 -4.30 -53.76 -23.55
N SER A 83 -4.58 -54.99 -23.97
CA SER A 83 -4.25 -56.25 -23.31
C SER A 83 -2.90 -56.84 -23.77
N HIS A 84 -2.03 -57.20 -22.82
CA HIS A 84 -0.99 -58.22 -23.03
C HIS A 84 -0.96 -59.20 -21.84
N PRO A 85 -0.95 -60.52 -22.08
CA PRO A 85 -1.06 -61.53 -21.03
C PRO A 85 0.32 -61.97 -20.49
N ILE A 86 0.41 -62.11 -19.16
CA ILE A 86 1.55 -62.68 -18.43
C ILE A 86 1.28 -64.17 -18.16
N ARG A 87 2.26 -65.02 -18.47
CA ARG A 87 2.28 -66.48 -18.18
C ARG A 87 2.67 -66.76 -16.71
N PRO A 88 2.23 -67.90 -16.13
CA PRO A 88 2.41 -68.20 -14.71
C PRO A 88 3.76 -68.86 -14.41
N VAL A 89 4.33 -68.57 -13.23
CA VAL A 89 5.46 -69.29 -12.65
C VAL A 89 4.98 -70.11 -11.45
N SER A 90 5.42 -71.36 -11.44
CA SER A 90 5.11 -72.44 -10.53
C SER A 90 5.84 -72.37 -9.18
N ASN A 91 5.10 -72.79 -8.16
CA ASN A 91 5.43 -73.29 -6.82
C ASN A 91 6.89 -73.64 -6.49
N SER A 92 7.31 -73.21 -5.30
CA SER A 92 8.13 -74.02 -4.39
C SER A 92 7.57 -73.92 -2.96
N SER A 93 7.18 -75.08 -2.44
CA SER A 93 6.66 -75.33 -1.09
C SER A 93 7.77 -75.32 -0.05
N ILE A 94 7.51 -74.76 1.12
CA ILE A 94 8.17 -75.13 2.38
C ILE A 94 7.10 -75.33 3.44
N ASP A 95 7.07 -76.56 3.95
CA ASP A 95 6.18 -77.09 4.99
C ASP A 95 6.50 -76.53 6.39
N LEU A 96 5.46 -76.19 7.15
CA LEU A 96 5.52 -76.11 8.62
C LEU A 96 4.24 -76.72 9.23
N PRO A 97 4.36 -77.41 10.38
CA PRO A 97 3.45 -78.49 10.75
C PRO A 97 2.14 -78.05 11.43
N ALA A 98 1.11 -78.87 11.20
CA ALA A 98 -0.21 -78.78 11.76
C ALA A 98 -0.22 -78.89 13.31
N MET A 99 -0.92 -77.96 13.96
CA MET A 99 -1.41 -78.14 15.33
C MET A 99 -2.93 -77.91 15.40
N LYS A 100 -3.55 -78.81 16.17
CA LYS A 100 -4.95 -79.17 16.19
C LYS A 100 -5.84 -78.06 16.75
N VAL A 101 -7.04 -77.94 16.20
CA VAL A 101 -8.15 -77.11 16.70
C VAL A 101 -8.83 -77.82 17.88
N PRO A 102 -8.94 -77.19 19.06
CA PRO A 102 -9.95 -77.56 20.05
C PRO A 102 -11.12 -76.58 19.99
N THR A 103 -12.27 -77.12 19.62
CA THR A 103 -13.60 -76.54 19.80
C THR A 103 -13.98 -76.46 21.29
N ARG A 104 -14.51 -75.28 21.70
CA ARG A 104 -15.40 -74.98 22.87
C ARG A 104 -14.84 -74.19 24.08
N ILE A 105 -15.06 -72.86 24.01
CA ILE A 105 -15.61 -71.85 24.97
C ILE A 105 -15.40 -72.06 26.51
N PRO A 106 -14.97 -71.02 27.26
CA PRO A 106 -15.94 -70.14 27.94
C PRO A 106 -15.70 -68.63 27.73
N LEU A 107 -16.81 -67.89 27.55
CA LEU A 107 -16.89 -66.43 27.61
C LEU A 107 -16.49 -65.96 29.02
N GLN A 108 -15.30 -65.41 29.18
CA GLN A 108 -14.95 -64.60 30.34
C GLN A 108 -15.23 -63.13 30.00
N LEU A 109 -16.19 -62.53 30.69
CA LEU A 109 -16.35 -61.08 30.74
C LEU A 109 -15.05 -60.47 31.29
N ALA A 110 -14.26 -59.84 30.42
CA ALA A 110 -13.17 -59.00 30.85
C ALA A 110 -13.75 -57.70 31.42
N LEU A 111 -13.75 -57.57 32.74
CA LEU A 111 -13.95 -56.31 33.44
C LEU A 111 -12.90 -55.30 32.94
N PRO A 112 -13.29 -54.10 32.45
CA PRO A 112 -12.31 -53.12 31.98
C PRO A 112 -11.45 -52.65 33.15
N ARG A 113 -10.13 -52.84 33.03
CA ARG A 113 -9.14 -52.20 33.91
C ARG A 113 -9.35 -50.68 33.86
N PRO A 114 -9.42 -49.98 35.00
CA PRO A 114 -9.54 -48.53 35.01
C PRO A 114 -8.25 -47.92 34.45
N GLN A 115 -8.32 -47.40 33.22
CA GLN A 115 -7.30 -46.51 32.69
C GLN A 115 -7.41 -45.18 33.45
N HIS A 116 -6.43 -44.89 34.31
CA HIS A 116 -6.31 -43.59 34.96
C HIS A 116 -5.88 -42.54 33.92
N ILE A 117 -6.86 -42.00 33.19
CA ILE A 117 -6.67 -40.78 32.41
C ILE A 117 -6.64 -39.63 33.41
N ARG A 118 -5.46 -39.06 33.67
CA ARG A 118 -5.33 -37.80 34.39
C ARG A 118 -5.64 -36.66 33.42
N PRO A 119 -6.73 -35.89 33.59
CA PRO A 119 -6.98 -34.72 32.75
C PRO A 119 -6.00 -33.59 33.12
N PHE A 120 -5.40 -32.96 32.11
CA PHE A 120 -4.49 -31.81 32.26
C PHE A 120 -5.19 -30.50 32.66
N HIS A 121 -6.44 -30.54 33.12
CA HIS A 121 -7.17 -29.34 33.54
C HIS A 121 -8.13 -29.67 34.69
N GLN A 122 -8.13 -28.84 35.74
CA GLN A 122 -8.97 -28.99 36.94
C GLN A 122 -10.35 -28.29 36.82
N SER A 123 -10.76 -27.90 35.61
CA SER A 123 -12.08 -27.27 35.42
C SER A 123 -13.19 -28.32 35.49
N ILE A 124 -14.12 -28.13 36.42
CA ILE A 124 -15.35 -28.91 36.53
C ILE A 124 -16.15 -28.74 35.23
N ALA A 125 -16.45 -29.85 34.56
CA ALA A 125 -17.33 -29.84 33.39
C ALA A 125 -18.73 -29.36 33.81
N ARG A 126 -19.10 -28.16 33.39
CA ARG A 126 -20.41 -27.56 33.68
C ARG A 126 -21.27 -27.65 32.43
N ALA A 127 -22.43 -28.29 32.53
CA ALA A 127 -23.41 -28.33 31.44
C ALA A 127 -23.86 -26.91 31.07
N ALA A 128 -24.07 -26.66 29.77
CA ALA A 128 -24.52 -25.36 29.27
C ALA A 128 -25.88 -25.01 29.90
N ASN A 129 -25.93 -23.89 30.64
CA ASN A 129 -27.16 -23.37 31.22
C ASN A 129 -27.92 -22.60 30.14
N VAL A 130 -28.92 -23.23 29.54
CA VAL A 130 -29.81 -22.57 28.56
C VAL A 130 -30.78 -21.69 29.34
N ALA A 131 -30.73 -20.38 29.11
CA ALA A 131 -31.65 -19.45 29.74
C ALA A 131 -33.12 -19.83 29.42
N PRO A 132 -34.04 -19.89 30.40
CA PRO A 132 -35.43 -20.34 30.17
C PRO A 132 -36.29 -19.38 29.31
N ILE A 133 -35.75 -18.24 28.89
CA ILE A 133 -36.45 -17.22 28.11
C ILE A 133 -35.82 -17.15 26.72
N VAL A 134 -36.13 -18.16 25.92
CA VAL A 134 -36.09 -18.04 24.45
C VAL A 134 -37.45 -18.53 23.99
N GLY A 135 -38.26 -17.57 23.53
CA GLY A 135 -39.69 -17.76 23.30
C GLY A 135 -40.00 -18.98 22.43
N THR A 136 -40.92 -19.81 22.91
CA THR A 136 -41.65 -20.79 22.11
C THR A 136 -42.62 -20.04 21.20
N GLY A 137 -42.08 -19.33 20.21
CA GLY A 137 -42.81 -18.84 19.06
C GLY A 137 -42.41 -19.68 17.85
N PRO A 138 -43.31 -19.88 16.87
CA PRO A 138 -42.89 -20.41 15.59
C PRO A 138 -41.70 -19.60 15.07
N PRO A 139 -40.70 -20.25 14.45
CA PRO A 139 -39.56 -19.54 13.88
C PRO A 139 -40.07 -18.41 12.98
N PRO A 140 -39.45 -17.21 13.04
CA PRO A 140 -39.87 -16.10 12.21
C PRO A 140 -39.88 -16.53 10.74
N ASP A 141 -40.91 -16.11 10.01
CA ASP A 141 -41.06 -16.48 8.61
C ASP A 141 -39.76 -16.17 7.83
N PRO A 142 -39.33 -17.08 6.94
CA PRO A 142 -38.15 -16.85 6.11
C PRO A 142 -38.31 -15.50 5.39
N PRO A 143 -37.27 -14.64 5.36
CA PRO A 143 -37.39 -13.30 4.83
C PRO A 143 -37.85 -13.40 3.37
N THR A 144 -39.08 -12.95 3.12
CA THR A 144 -39.61 -12.86 1.77
C THR A 144 -38.72 -11.89 0.99
N PRO A 145 -38.29 -12.24 -0.25
CA PRO A 145 -37.62 -11.31 -1.12
C PRO A 145 -38.65 -10.23 -1.46
N ALA A 146 -38.70 -9.18 -0.64
CA ALA A 146 -39.42 -7.98 -1.00
C ALA A 146 -38.92 -7.57 -2.40
N ALA A 147 -39.85 -7.32 -3.32
CA ALA A 147 -39.55 -6.61 -4.56
C ALA A 147 -39.07 -5.21 -4.15
N ARG A 148 -37.77 -5.10 -3.86
CA ARG A 148 -37.21 -3.97 -3.13
C ARG A 148 -37.06 -2.80 -4.09
N ASN A 149 -37.88 -1.79 -3.88
CA ASN A 149 -37.75 -0.48 -4.51
C ASN A 149 -36.33 0.05 -4.27
N ALA A 150 -35.65 0.48 -5.34
CA ALA A 150 -34.28 0.99 -5.26
C ALA A 150 -34.13 2.13 -4.23
N HIS A 151 -35.19 2.91 -4.01
CA HIS A 151 -35.26 4.00 -3.04
C HIS A 151 -35.11 3.55 -1.57
N GLU A 152 -35.68 2.42 -1.16
CA GLU A 152 -35.59 1.94 0.22
C GLU A 152 -34.16 1.52 0.61
N ARG A 153 -33.40 1.00 -0.35
CA ARG A 153 -31.98 0.68 -0.17
C ARG A 153 -31.14 1.93 0.05
N VAL A 154 -31.45 3.01 -0.67
CA VAL A 154 -30.74 4.29 -0.56
C VAL A 154 -31.04 4.93 0.80
N GLU A 155 -32.31 4.95 1.21
CA GLU A 155 -32.74 5.47 2.51
C GLU A 155 -32.10 4.70 3.68
N ARG A 156 -32.03 3.36 3.59
CA ARG A 156 -31.35 2.55 4.63
C ARG A 156 -29.86 2.85 4.71
N ARG A 157 -29.18 2.98 3.56
CA ARG A 157 -27.75 3.35 3.52
C ARG A 157 -27.52 4.75 4.09
N LYS A 158 -28.42 5.68 3.82
CA LYS A 158 -28.39 7.05 4.35
C LYS A 158 -28.57 7.05 5.87
N LYS A 159 -29.58 6.36 6.40
CA LYS A 159 -29.79 6.20 7.85
C LYS A 159 -28.61 5.53 8.54
N HIS A 160 -28.02 4.50 7.94
CA HIS A 160 -26.84 3.82 8.49
C HIS A 160 -25.62 4.75 8.50
N ALA A 161 -25.45 5.56 7.46
CA ALA A 161 -24.40 6.59 7.42
C ALA A 161 -24.63 7.70 8.46
N GLU A 162 -25.88 8.10 8.71
CA GLU A 162 -26.25 9.06 9.77
C GLU A 162 -25.98 8.49 11.17
N LEU A 163 -26.34 7.24 11.43
CA LEU A 163 -26.02 6.52 12.68
C LEU A 163 -24.51 6.42 12.92
N LEU A 164 -23.72 6.10 11.88
CA LEU A 164 -22.26 6.06 11.96
C LEU A 164 -21.66 7.44 12.24
N LYS A 165 -22.23 8.51 11.67
CA LYS A 165 -21.84 9.89 11.99
C LYS A 165 -22.12 10.24 13.45
N ALA A 166 -23.32 9.94 13.94
CA ALA A 166 -23.69 10.16 15.34
C ALA A 166 -22.78 9.38 16.30
N ALA A 167 -22.45 8.12 15.99
CA ALA A 167 -21.51 7.34 16.78
C ALA A 167 -20.09 7.93 16.79
N LYS A 168 -19.63 8.47 15.65
CA LYS A 168 -18.33 9.16 15.54
C LYS A 168 -18.31 10.46 16.36
N GLU A 169 -19.40 11.21 16.38
CA GLU A 169 -19.57 12.42 17.19
C GLU A 169 -19.54 12.10 18.70
N VAL A 170 -20.24 11.06 19.14
CA VAL A 170 -20.23 10.60 20.55
C VAL A 170 -18.83 10.17 20.98
N ARG A 171 -18.10 9.43 20.13
CA ARG A 171 -16.71 9.03 20.43
C ARG A 171 -15.77 10.25 20.52
N SER A 172 -15.91 11.21 19.61
CA SER A 172 -15.13 12.46 19.65
C SER A 172 -15.40 13.31 20.90
N ALA A 173 -16.59 13.19 21.49
CA ALA A 173 -16.95 13.86 22.75
C ALA A 173 -16.29 13.20 23.96
N GLN A 174 -16.10 11.87 23.95
CA GLN A 174 -15.39 11.14 25.02
C GLN A 174 -13.89 11.44 25.08
N ASP A 175 -13.25 11.66 23.92
CA ASP A 175 -11.83 12.07 23.85
C ASP A 175 -11.58 13.53 24.33
N GLY A 176 -12.65 14.30 24.60
CA GLY A 176 -12.61 15.74 24.85
C GLY A 176 -12.26 16.19 26.28
N LYS A 177 -11.73 15.34 27.16
CA LYS A 177 -11.37 15.72 28.54
C LYS A 177 -10.04 16.50 28.67
N SER A 178 -9.37 16.84 27.57
CA SER A 178 -8.13 17.64 27.58
C SER A 178 -8.16 18.78 26.56
N GLY A 179 -8.39 20.02 27.02
CA GLY A 179 -8.02 21.28 26.35
C GLY A 179 -8.68 21.63 25.01
N GLY A 180 -9.19 22.85 24.86
CA GLY A 180 -10.04 23.34 23.74
C GLY A 180 -9.49 23.25 22.30
N VAL A 181 -8.31 22.67 22.06
CA VAL A 181 -7.79 22.33 20.73
C VAL A 181 -8.28 20.92 20.28
N ALA A 182 -8.95 20.17 21.17
CA ALA A 182 -9.36 18.75 21.08
C ALA A 182 -10.27 18.35 19.91
N ARG A 183 -11.05 19.27 19.38
CA ARG A 183 -12.15 18.89 18.47
C ARG A 183 -11.85 19.29 17.04
N ARG A 184 -12.28 18.45 16.11
CA ARG A 184 -12.25 18.75 14.68
C ARG A 184 -13.05 20.03 14.46
N PHE A 185 -12.39 21.05 13.90
CA PHE A 185 -13.00 22.36 13.66
C PHE A 185 -13.52 22.54 12.23
N TRP A 186 -13.39 21.50 11.38
CA TRP A 186 -13.87 21.52 9.99
C TRP A 186 -14.93 20.44 9.75
N LYS A 187 -15.91 20.73 8.91
CA LYS A 187 -16.97 19.77 8.57
C LYS A 187 -16.72 19.07 7.25
N GLU A 188 -16.31 19.82 6.24
CA GLU A 188 -16.14 19.35 4.87
C GLU A 188 -14.69 19.51 4.42
N VAL A 189 -14.23 18.56 3.60
CA VAL A 189 -12.94 18.64 2.92
C VAL A 189 -13.19 18.58 1.42
N SER A 190 -12.63 19.53 0.68
CA SER A 190 -12.82 19.66 -0.77
C SER A 190 -11.49 19.93 -1.47
N VAL A 191 -11.36 19.43 -2.71
CA VAL A 191 -10.26 19.79 -3.60
C VAL A 191 -10.74 20.90 -4.52
N ARG A 192 -9.98 21.98 -4.65
CA ARG A 192 -10.27 23.12 -5.52
C ARG A 192 -9.08 23.42 -6.41
N GLU A 193 -9.34 23.74 -7.66
CA GLU A 193 -8.34 24.31 -8.55
C GLU A 193 -8.27 25.82 -8.31
N VAL A 194 -7.09 26.31 -7.93
CA VAL A 194 -6.82 27.72 -7.60
C VAL A 194 -5.44 28.07 -8.14
N ASP A 195 -5.38 29.10 -8.98
CA ASP A 195 -4.15 29.63 -9.58
C ASP A 195 -3.28 28.54 -10.23
N GLY A 196 -3.88 27.65 -11.02
CA GLY A 196 -3.17 26.59 -11.72
C GLY A 196 -2.61 25.48 -10.81
N ALA A 197 -3.13 25.34 -9.59
CA ALA A 197 -2.78 24.25 -8.68
C ALA A 197 -4.01 23.67 -7.97
N LEU A 198 -3.93 22.41 -7.56
CA LEU A 198 -4.92 21.77 -6.71
C LEU A 198 -4.62 22.10 -5.25
N GLN A 199 -5.61 22.64 -4.55
CA GLN A 199 -5.55 22.96 -3.14
C GLN A 199 -6.63 22.18 -2.38
N VAL A 200 -6.27 21.63 -1.23
CA VAL A 200 -7.24 21.01 -0.32
C VAL A 200 -7.76 22.09 0.63
N HIS A 201 -9.08 22.23 0.73
CA HIS A 201 -9.75 23.15 1.63
C HIS A 201 -10.47 22.40 2.74
N LEU A 202 -10.27 22.85 3.97
CA LEU A 202 -11.05 22.52 5.15
C LEU A 202 -12.16 23.57 5.30
N ASP A 203 -13.40 23.19 4.98
CA ASP A 203 -14.51 24.10 4.72
C ASP A 203 -14.15 25.16 3.67
N ALA A 204 -13.93 26.41 4.10
CA ALA A 204 -13.51 27.51 3.23
C ALA A 204 -12.00 27.75 3.25
N ARG A 205 -11.26 27.20 4.22
CA ARG A 205 -9.86 27.55 4.47
C ARG A 205 -8.90 26.58 3.76
N PRO A 206 -7.88 27.07 3.04
CA PRO A 206 -6.91 26.19 2.41
C PRO A 206 -6.02 25.52 3.47
N LEU A 207 -5.65 24.27 3.20
CA LEU A 207 -4.71 23.51 4.00
C LEU A 207 -3.31 24.11 3.85
N ARG A 208 -2.58 24.19 4.97
CA ARG A 208 -1.28 24.87 5.05
C ARG A 208 -0.19 23.94 5.54
N HIS A 209 1.02 24.21 5.05
CA HIS A 209 2.24 23.58 5.51
C HIS A 209 2.44 23.81 7.03
N PRO A 210 2.72 22.76 7.83
CA PRO A 210 2.80 22.89 9.29
C PRO A 210 3.85 23.89 9.77
N HIS A 211 4.99 24.00 9.09
CA HIS A 211 6.12 24.84 9.51
C HIS A 211 6.05 26.22 8.84
N THR A 212 6.20 26.27 7.51
CA THR A 212 6.21 27.51 6.72
C THR A 212 4.87 28.25 6.65
N LYS A 213 3.75 27.61 7.01
CA LYS A 213 2.37 28.15 6.90
C LYS A 213 1.93 28.51 5.47
N ALA A 214 2.75 28.23 4.46
CA ALA A 214 2.40 28.35 3.06
C ALA A 214 1.21 27.43 2.72
N ILE A 215 0.42 27.81 1.72
CA ILE A 215 -0.69 26.96 1.25
C ILE A 215 -0.08 25.75 0.52
N ILE A 216 -0.58 24.55 0.81
CA ILE A 216 -0.16 23.35 0.09
C ILE A 216 -0.75 23.40 -1.31
N ARG A 217 0.12 23.50 -2.32
CA ARG A 217 -0.24 23.54 -3.74
C ARG A 217 0.25 22.26 -4.41
N VAL A 218 -0.70 21.42 -4.85
CA VAL A 218 -0.41 20.18 -5.57
C VAL A 218 -0.54 20.44 -7.08
N PRO A 219 0.34 19.92 -7.95
CA PRO A 219 0.22 20.11 -9.39
C PRO A 219 -1.12 19.61 -9.97
N LEU A 220 -1.65 20.27 -11.00
CA LEU A 220 -2.88 19.84 -11.70
C LEU A 220 -2.75 18.43 -12.30
N SER A 221 -1.52 18.01 -12.59
CA SER A 221 -1.25 16.67 -13.09
C SER A 221 -1.52 15.57 -12.06
N LYS A 222 -1.62 15.88 -10.75
CA LYS A 222 -1.74 14.91 -9.65
C LYS A 222 -3.12 14.95 -8.93
N PRO A 223 -4.26 14.75 -9.63
CA PRO A 223 -5.58 14.79 -9.00
C PRO A 223 -5.81 13.65 -8.00
N ASN A 224 -5.18 12.48 -8.21
CA ASN A 224 -5.26 11.35 -7.29
C ASN A 224 -4.58 11.66 -5.95
N LEU A 225 -3.42 12.32 -5.98
CA LEU A 225 -2.70 12.75 -4.78
C LEU A 225 -3.52 13.78 -4.00
N ALA A 226 -4.06 14.80 -4.68
CA ALA A 226 -4.90 15.80 -4.04
C ALA A 226 -6.18 15.20 -3.42
N SER A 227 -6.80 14.24 -4.10
CA SER A 227 -7.97 13.51 -3.59
C SER A 227 -7.62 12.64 -2.39
N ALA A 228 -6.47 11.95 -2.42
CA ALA A 228 -5.99 11.16 -1.29
C ALA A 228 -5.65 12.04 -0.08
N LEU A 229 -5.03 13.20 -0.29
CA LEU A 229 -4.79 14.20 0.75
C LEU A 229 -6.12 14.72 1.35
N ALA A 230 -7.14 14.97 0.53
CA ALA A 230 -8.46 15.35 1.02
C ALA A 230 -9.10 14.23 1.88
N LEU A 231 -8.95 12.97 1.47
CA LEU A 231 -9.44 11.82 2.25
C LEU A 231 -8.69 11.65 3.58
N GLU A 232 -7.38 11.84 3.59
CA GLU A 232 -6.56 11.83 4.81
C GLU A 232 -7.16 12.77 5.87
N TRP A 233 -7.46 14.01 5.49
CA TRP A 233 -8.04 15.02 6.37
C TRP A 233 -9.53 14.83 6.68
N ASP A 234 -10.29 14.17 5.79
CA ASP A 234 -11.70 13.86 6.05
C ASP A 234 -11.88 12.72 7.06
N VAL A 235 -10.92 11.81 7.17
CA VAL A 235 -10.98 10.69 8.11
C VAL A 235 -10.72 11.16 9.55
N LEU A 236 -9.84 12.16 9.75
CA LEU A 236 -9.48 12.69 11.07
C LEU A 236 -10.70 13.06 11.91
N THR A 237 -10.67 12.69 13.19
CA THR A 237 -11.74 12.95 14.17
C THR A 237 -11.45 14.14 15.06
N SER A 238 -10.20 14.61 15.12
CA SER A 238 -9.77 15.77 15.89
C SER A 238 -8.61 16.51 15.23
N ALA A 239 -8.42 17.77 15.62
CA ALA A 239 -7.26 18.56 15.18
C ALA A 239 -5.93 18.00 15.73
N GLN A 240 -5.92 17.35 16.90
CA GLN A 240 -4.72 16.68 17.44
C GLN A 240 -4.29 15.49 16.60
N GLN A 241 -5.21 14.79 15.94
CA GLN A 241 -4.79 13.72 15.05
C GLN A 241 -3.96 14.26 13.89
N ALA A 242 -4.17 15.51 13.48
CA ALA A 242 -3.34 16.17 12.48
C ALA A 242 -1.91 16.50 12.98
N THR A 243 -1.60 16.36 14.27
CA THR A 243 -0.22 16.47 14.78
C THR A 243 0.49 15.11 14.84
N LYS A 244 -0.24 14.01 14.65
CA LYS A 244 0.31 12.65 14.68
C LYS A 244 0.72 12.23 13.28
N GLN A 245 2.03 12.13 13.04
CA GLN A 245 2.61 11.83 11.72
C GLN A 245 2.04 10.56 11.07
N HIS A 246 1.77 9.52 11.86
CA HIS A 246 1.20 8.25 11.37
C HIS A 246 -0.26 8.38 10.89
N LEU A 247 -0.97 9.45 11.25
CA LEU A 247 -2.33 9.74 10.79
C LEU A 247 -2.39 10.73 9.62
N ILE A 248 -1.28 11.40 9.31
CA ILE A 248 -1.17 12.34 8.18
C ILE A 248 0.06 12.08 7.28
N PRO A 249 0.31 10.84 6.85
CA PRO A 249 1.51 10.47 6.11
C PRO A 249 1.67 11.17 4.75
N LEU A 250 0.57 11.42 4.03
CA LEU A 250 0.58 12.12 2.74
C LEU A 250 0.85 13.60 2.94
N THR A 251 0.24 14.24 3.94
CA THR A 251 0.57 15.63 4.29
C THR A 251 2.06 15.76 4.54
N SER A 252 2.66 14.93 5.40
CA SER A 252 4.10 14.97 5.67
C SER A 252 4.95 14.75 4.42
N LEU A 253 4.54 13.84 3.54
CA LEU A 253 5.29 13.52 2.32
C LEU A 253 5.20 14.63 1.25
N ILE A 254 4.03 15.23 1.07
CA ILE A 254 3.83 16.36 0.15
C ILE A 254 4.59 17.59 0.66
N CYS A 255 4.49 17.87 1.96
CA CYS A 255 5.26 18.92 2.61
C CYS A 255 6.77 18.73 2.37
N ARG A 256 7.27 17.48 2.51
CA ARG A 256 8.66 17.14 2.23
C ARG A 256 9.06 17.44 0.77
N ALA A 257 8.21 17.10 -0.20
CA ALA A 257 8.47 17.41 -1.61
C ALA A 257 8.49 18.94 -1.88
N LEU A 258 7.60 19.70 -1.23
CA LEU A 258 7.58 21.16 -1.34
C LEU A 258 8.81 21.80 -0.68
N ASP A 259 9.25 21.31 0.48
CA ASP A 259 10.47 21.78 1.14
C ASP A 259 11.70 21.57 0.24
N ILE A 260 11.77 20.44 -0.48
CA ILE A 260 12.85 20.16 -1.46
C ILE A 260 12.75 21.12 -2.65
N LEU A 261 11.55 21.35 -3.17
CA LEU A 261 11.33 22.27 -4.29
C LEU A 261 11.75 23.70 -3.93
N ASP A 262 11.40 24.17 -2.73
CA ASP A 262 11.74 25.50 -2.24
C ASP A 262 13.26 25.63 -2.00
N ASP A 263 13.93 24.59 -1.47
CA ASP A 263 15.38 24.53 -1.26
C ASP A 263 16.18 24.47 -2.57
N ASP A 264 15.67 23.76 -3.58
CA ASP A 264 16.24 23.70 -4.93
C ASP A 264 16.09 25.03 -5.68
N ALA A 265 15.01 25.77 -5.42
CA ALA A 265 14.75 27.08 -6.02
C ALA A 265 15.49 28.23 -5.32
N ALA A 266 16.04 28.01 -4.13
CA ALA A 266 16.74 29.03 -3.38
C ALA A 266 18.06 29.42 -4.08
N SER A 267 18.33 30.72 -4.16
CA SER A 267 19.60 31.24 -4.68
C SER A 267 20.61 31.41 -3.54
N GLY A 268 21.63 30.57 -3.48
CA GLY A 268 22.71 30.71 -2.49
C GLY A 268 23.67 29.52 -2.43
N PRO A 269 24.76 29.62 -1.64
CA PRO A 269 25.73 28.54 -1.47
C PRO A 269 25.17 27.31 -0.75
N GLU A 270 24.06 27.45 -0.03
CA GLU A 270 23.35 26.36 0.67
C GLU A 270 22.16 25.81 -0.15
N ALA A 271 21.99 26.21 -1.40
CA ALA A 271 20.94 25.68 -2.27
C ALA A 271 21.09 24.16 -2.49
N ALA A 272 19.97 23.45 -2.65
CA ALA A 272 19.93 22.00 -2.84
C ALA A 272 20.64 21.18 -1.74
N LYS A 273 20.72 21.73 -0.52
CA LYS A 273 21.29 21.04 0.64
C LYS A 273 20.43 19.86 1.06
N ILE A 274 19.11 20.01 1.02
CA ILE A 274 18.18 18.93 1.34
C ILE A 274 18.41 17.77 0.36
N ARG A 275 18.41 18.06 -0.94
CA ARG A 275 18.68 17.10 -2.01
C ARG A 275 20.01 16.39 -1.80
N SER A 276 21.09 17.13 -1.55
CA SER A 276 22.42 16.57 -1.31
C SER A 276 22.45 15.64 -0.07
N GLY A 277 21.74 16.00 0.99
CA GLY A 277 21.58 15.18 2.20
C GLY A 277 20.78 13.89 1.95
N ILE A 278 19.71 13.97 1.16
CA ILE A 278 18.93 12.81 0.72
C ILE A 278 19.82 11.88 -0.10
N THR A 279 20.50 12.40 -1.13
CA THR A 279 21.40 11.64 -2.00
C THR A 279 22.45 10.89 -1.19
N THR A 280 23.09 11.57 -0.24
CA THR A 280 24.07 10.93 0.65
C THR A 280 23.45 9.80 1.47
N THR A 281 22.22 9.97 1.93
CA THR A 281 21.51 8.96 2.73
C THR A 281 21.09 7.76 1.90
N VAL A 282 20.48 7.97 0.73
CA VAL A 282 19.99 6.86 -0.11
C VAL A 282 21.15 6.08 -0.74
N LEU A 283 22.27 6.71 -1.05
CA LEU A 283 23.46 5.99 -1.56
C LEU A 283 24.13 5.12 -0.49
N ARG A 284 23.99 5.42 0.81
CA ARG A 284 24.41 4.48 1.86
C ARG A 284 23.57 3.19 1.86
N TYR A 285 22.30 3.30 1.49
CA TYR A 285 21.45 2.13 1.28
C TYR A 285 21.81 1.37 0.02
N LEU A 286 22.30 2.02 -1.05
CA LEU A 286 22.86 1.30 -2.20
C LEU A 286 24.07 0.44 -1.78
N ASP A 287 24.94 0.96 -0.91
CA ASP A 287 26.11 0.23 -0.39
C ASP A 287 25.72 -0.97 0.50
N THR A 288 24.47 -1.03 0.96
CA THR A 288 23.94 -2.04 1.91
C THR A 288 22.54 -2.50 1.51
N ASP A 289 22.27 -2.58 0.20
CA ASP A 289 20.90 -2.76 -0.31
C ASP A 289 20.36 -4.14 0.07
N SER A 290 19.22 -4.18 0.76
CA SER A 290 18.63 -5.44 1.22
C SER A 290 18.31 -6.42 0.08
N LEU A 291 17.98 -5.97 -1.13
CA LEU A 291 17.76 -6.87 -2.27
C LEU A 291 19.06 -7.39 -2.89
N LEU A 292 20.17 -6.69 -2.68
CA LEU A 292 21.50 -7.11 -3.15
C LEU A 292 22.26 -7.89 -2.07
N CYS A 293 21.63 -8.16 -0.93
CA CYS A 293 22.18 -8.98 0.14
C CYS A 293 21.50 -10.34 0.13
N TRP A 294 22.25 -11.39 -0.18
CA TRP A 294 21.70 -12.73 -0.34
C TRP A 294 22.16 -13.67 0.77
N ALA A 295 21.27 -14.58 1.14
CA ALA A 295 21.58 -15.68 2.03
C ALA A 295 22.75 -16.52 1.47
N PRO A 296 23.55 -17.15 2.34
CA PRO A 296 24.59 -18.06 1.90
C PRO A 296 24.07 -19.22 1.03
N PRO A 297 24.93 -19.86 0.22
CA PRO A 297 24.55 -21.03 -0.54
C PRO A 297 23.88 -22.09 0.34
N ALA A 298 22.68 -22.51 -0.04
CA ALA A 298 21.89 -23.43 0.74
C ALA A 298 22.57 -24.80 0.89
N GLY A 299 22.67 -25.28 2.13
CA GLY A 299 23.19 -26.59 2.46
C GLY A 299 22.20 -27.72 2.20
N PRO A 300 22.62 -28.99 2.38
CA PRO A 300 21.77 -30.17 2.13
C PRO A 300 20.53 -30.26 3.04
N HIS A 301 20.57 -29.60 4.19
CA HIS A 301 19.52 -29.65 5.21
C HIS A 301 18.71 -28.35 5.32
N ASP A 302 19.02 -27.35 4.50
CA ASP A 302 18.27 -26.11 4.49
C ASP A 302 16.87 -26.35 3.93
N ARG A 303 15.88 -25.70 4.56
CA ARG A 303 14.50 -25.80 4.13
C ARG A 303 14.32 -25.16 2.76
N ARG A 304 13.44 -25.77 1.98
CA ARG A 304 13.04 -25.32 0.65
C ARG A 304 11.53 -25.08 0.66
N ASN A 305 11.08 -24.18 -0.19
CA ASN A 305 9.65 -23.98 -0.42
C ASN A 305 9.05 -25.17 -1.21
N ASP A 306 7.75 -25.14 -1.47
CA ASP A 306 7.04 -26.17 -2.23
C ASP A 306 7.57 -26.33 -3.67
N ALA A 307 8.22 -25.30 -4.22
CA ALA A 307 8.86 -25.33 -5.53
C ALA A 307 10.30 -25.89 -5.49
N GLY A 308 10.82 -26.27 -4.31
CA GLY A 308 12.19 -26.76 -4.14
C GLY A 308 13.25 -25.66 -4.16
N GLU A 309 12.87 -24.38 -4.14
CA GLU A 309 13.77 -23.23 -4.08
C GLU A 309 14.23 -22.99 -2.64
N SER A 310 15.48 -22.58 -2.47
CA SER A 310 15.97 -22.06 -1.18
C SER A 310 15.67 -20.56 -1.05
N LEU A 311 15.78 -20.00 0.17
CA LEU A 311 15.66 -18.54 0.39
C LEU A 311 16.57 -17.75 -0.56
N ARG A 312 17.81 -18.21 -0.75
CA ARG A 312 18.78 -17.59 -1.66
C ARG A 312 18.28 -17.56 -3.10
N ASP A 313 17.67 -18.66 -3.56
CA ASP A 313 17.17 -18.75 -4.95
C ASP A 313 16.04 -17.73 -5.17
N VAL A 314 15.13 -17.59 -4.21
CA VAL A 314 14.03 -16.62 -4.28
C VAL A 314 14.54 -15.18 -4.17
N GLN A 315 15.51 -14.91 -3.29
CA GLN A 315 16.16 -13.59 -3.17
C GLN A 315 16.84 -13.19 -4.47
N LYS A 316 17.62 -14.09 -5.07
CA LYS A 316 18.29 -13.86 -6.36
C LYS A 316 17.31 -13.54 -7.46
N LYS A 317 16.26 -14.35 -7.60
CA LYS A 317 15.23 -14.15 -8.63
C LYS A 317 14.56 -12.78 -8.51
N ALA A 318 14.19 -12.37 -7.29
CA ALA A 318 13.57 -11.06 -7.05
C ALA A 318 14.53 -9.89 -7.32
N ALA A 319 15.81 -10.05 -6.93
CA ALA A 319 16.85 -9.07 -7.19
C ALA A 319 17.17 -8.95 -8.68
N GLU A 320 17.34 -10.07 -9.39
CA GLU A 320 17.61 -10.13 -10.82
C GLU A 320 16.48 -9.53 -11.64
N GLU A 321 15.21 -9.80 -11.29
CA GLU A 321 14.07 -9.18 -11.97
C GLU A 321 14.10 -7.65 -11.82
N THR A 322 14.40 -7.17 -10.61
CA THR A 322 14.44 -5.74 -10.29
C THR A 322 15.62 -5.04 -10.95
N VAL A 323 16.82 -5.63 -10.84
CA VAL A 323 18.04 -5.10 -11.44
C VAL A 323 17.95 -5.14 -12.96
N SER A 324 17.44 -6.22 -13.56
CA SER A 324 17.27 -6.32 -15.02
C SER A 324 16.35 -5.23 -15.56
N TYR A 325 15.28 -4.89 -14.84
CA TYR A 325 14.44 -3.76 -15.21
C TYR A 325 15.23 -2.45 -15.23
N LEU A 326 15.97 -2.19 -14.14
CA LEU A 326 16.74 -0.95 -13.97
C LEU A 326 17.85 -0.83 -15.00
N THR A 327 18.64 -1.88 -15.23
CA THR A 327 19.72 -1.87 -16.21
C THR A 327 19.22 -1.86 -17.66
N THR A 328 17.96 -2.23 -17.90
CA THR A 328 17.35 -2.13 -19.24
C THR A 328 16.76 -0.74 -19.50
N HIS A 329 16.04 -0.18 -18.52
CA HIS A 329 15.18 0.98 -18.73
C HIS A 329 15.69 2.28 -18.09
N VAL A 330 16.54 2.20 -17.07
CA VAL A 330 16.99 3.36 -16.28
C VAL A 330 18.48 3.62 -16.46
N TRP A 331 19.31 2.57 -16.38
CA TRP A 331 20.76 2.65 -16.47
C TRP A 331 21.32 1.65 -17.50
N PRO A 332 21.03 1.84 -18.81
CA PRO A 332 21.55 0.97 -19.86
C PRO A 332 23.08 0.90 -19.84
N GLY A 333 23.61 -0.32 -19.86
CA GLY A 333 25.06 -0.59 -19.85
C GLY A 333 25.71 -0.61 -18.47
N ILE A 334 24.96 -0.33 -17.40
CA ILE A 334 25.46 -0.46 -16.02
C ILE A 334 25.22 -1.89 -15.52
N THR A 335 26.21 -2.44 -14.82
CA THR A 335 26.09 -3.70 -14.09
C THR A 335 26.01 -3.40 -12.60
N ILE A 336 24.93 -3.86 -11.95
CA ILE A 336 24.76 -3.76 -10.50
C ILE A 336 25.09 -5.14 -9.92
N GLU A 337 26.09 -5.19 -9.06
CA GLU A 337 26.56 -6.42 -8.42
C GLU A 337 25.88 -6.65 -7.07
N PRO A 338 25.78 -7.90 -6.59
CA PRO A 338 25.35 -8.17 -5.23
C PRO A 338 26.31 -7.56 -4.20
N VAL A 339 25.75 -6.95 -3.17
CA VAL A 339 26.47 -6.32 -2.06
C VAL A 339 26.98 -7.38 -1.08
N LEU A 340 26.14 -8.34 -0.70
CA LEU A 340 26.52 -9.50 0.12
C LEU A 340 26.18 -10.79 -0.62
N ASP A 341 27.17 -11.65 -0.82
CA ASP A 341 27.00 -12.96 -1.43
C ASP A 341 28.01 -13.97 -0.87
N GLY A 342 27.68 -15.26 -1.02
CA GLY A 342 28.46 -16.37 -0.51
C GLY A 342 28.37 -16.47 1.01
N HIS A 343 29.51 -16.69 1.66
CA HIS A 343 29.61 -16.73 3.12
C HIS A 343 30.18 -15.43 3.71
N SER A 344 30.33 -14.38 2.90
CA SER A 344 30.87 -13.10 3.37
C SER A 344 29.82 -12.31 4.13
N ILE A 345 30.22 -11.76 5.27
CA ILE A 345 29.45 -10.75 6.01
C ILE A 345 29.90 -9.32 5.70
N MET A 346 30.95 -9.17 4.88
CA MET A 346 31.52 -7.87 4.51
C MET A 346 30.91 -7.39 3.18
N PRO A 347 30.23 -6.22 3.16
CA PRO A 347 29.66 -5.65 1.94
C PRO A 347 30.72 -5.36 0.88
N LYS A 348 30.44 -5.74 -0.36
CA LYS A 348 31.23 -5.37 -1.53
C LYS A 348 30.75 -4.03 -2.08
N LYS A 349 31.70 -3.19 -2.47
CA LYS A 349 31.40 -1.97 -3.22
C LYS A 349 31.03 -2.33 -4.65
N GLN A 350 30.14 -1.55 -5.24
CA GLN A 350 29.88 -1.60 -6.68
C GLN A 350 31.15 -1.25 -7.48
N SER A 351 31.20 -1.69 -8.74
CA SER A 351 32.32 -1.37 -9.64
C SER A 351 32.48 0.15 -9.84
N GLU A 352 33.69 0.57 -10.15
CA GLU A 352 34.03 1.99 -10.37
C GLU A 352 33.09 2.63 -11.41
N GLY A 353 32.60 3.84 -11.14
CA GLY A 353 31.69 4.58 -12.01
C GLY A 353 30.20 4.32 -11.77
N VAL A 354 29.82 3.14 -11.24
CA VAL A 354 28.40 2.78 -11.04
C VAL A 354 27.74 3.70 -10.00
N ARG A 355 28.46 3.95 -8.90
CA ARG A 355 27.96 4.82 -7.84
C ARG A 355 27.77 6.25 -8.34
N GLU A 356 28.70 6.75 -9.16
CA GLU A 356 28.68 8.10 -9.72
C GLU A 356 27.51 8.28 -10.70
N VAL A 357 27.25 7.27 -11.53
CA VAL A 357 26.10 7.26 -12.46
C VAL A 357 24.78 7.27 -11.68
N ILE A 358 24.64 6.41 -10.68
CA ILE A 358 23.44 6.36 -9.84
C ILE A 358 23.28 7.65 -9.04
N GLN A 359 24.37 8.21 -8.51
CA GLN A 359 24.35 9.50 -7.83
C GLN A 359 23.85 10.61 -8.76
N GLY A 360 24.35 10.66 -10.00
CA GLY A 360 23.88 11.59 -11.02
C GLY A 360 22.38 11.45 -11.29
N TRP A 361 21.88 10.21 -11.39
CA TRP A 361 20.46 9.93 -11.54
C TRP A 361 19.63 10.45 -10.36
N VAL A 362 20.03 10.17 -9.11
CA VAL A 362 19.34 10.66 -7.91
C VAL A 362 19.32 12.19 -7.86
N MET A 363 20.45 12.83 -8.16
CA MET A 363 20.55 14.29 -8.17
C MET A 363 19.66 14.93 -9.24
N GLY A 364 19.42 14.23 -10.35
CA GLY A 364 18.57 14.68 -11.45
C GLY A 364 17.05 14.48 -11.26
N LEU A 365 16.63 13.80 -10.19
CA LEU A 365 15.19 13.58 -9.89
C LEU A 365 14.48 14.90 -9.58
N ASP A 366 13.21 15.03 -9.97
CA ASP A 366 12.41 16.17 -9.50
C ASP A 366 12.13 16.08 -7.98
N ALA A 367 11.58 17.16 -7.40
CA ALA A 367 11.34 17.24 -5.96
C ALA A 367 10.32 16.19 -5.44
N TRP A 368 9.35 15.79 -6.27
CA TRP A 368 8.36 14.76 -5.94
C TRP A 368 8.98 13.36 -6.05
N GLU A 369 9.77 13.14 -7.09
CA GLU A 369 10.49 11.89 -7.35
C GLU A 369 11.52 11.60 -6.26
N ILE A 370 12.35 12.57 -5.88
CA ILE A 370 13.38 12.35 -4.84
C ILE A 370 12.77 12.21 -3.44
N ALA A 371 11.68 12.90 -3.12
CA ALA A 371 10.92 12.67 -1.89
C ALA A 371 10.30 11.27 -1.85
N GLY A 372 9.80 10.80 -3.00
CA GLY A 372 9.30 9.45 -3.19
C GLY A 372 10.40 8.40 -3.02
N LEU A 373 11.56 8.62 -3.63
CA LEU A 373 12.73 7.77 -3.50
C LEU A 373 13.19 7.69 -2.03
N GLU A 374 13.39 8.84 -1.36
CA GLU A 374 13.76 8.89 0.06
C GLU A 374 12.83 8.03 0.92
N ARG A 375 11.52 8.22 0.76
CA ARG A 375 10.51 7.46 1.50
C ARG A 375 10.58 5.96 1.20
N ALA A 376 10.66 5.57 -0.07
CA ALA A 376 10.68 4.16 -0.47
C ALA A 376 11.96 3.45 0.01
N VAL A 377 13.12 4.11 -0.09
CA VAL A 377 14.39 3.57 0.41
C VAL A 377 14.35 3.34 1.91
N LEU A 378 13.84 4.33 2.67
CA LEU A 378 13.78 4.22 4.13
C LEU A 378 12.76 3.16 4.59
N ALA A 379 11.65 3.00 3.88
CA ALA A 379 10.63 2.00 4.19
C ALA A 379 11.09 0.58 3.85
N GLY A 380 11.56 0.36 2.61
CA GLY A 380 11.92 -0.97 2.11
C GLY A 380 13.36 -1.37 2.36
N LYS A 381 14.22 -0.47 2.87
CA LYS A 381 15.67 -0.71 3.06
C LYS A 381 16.39 -1.16 1.78
N SER A 382 15.85 -0.81 0.62
CA SER A 382 16.39 -1.16 -0.69
C SER A 382 16.35 0.05 -1.61
N PHE A 383 17.52 0.45 -2.09
CA PHE A 383 17.68 1.48 -3.11
C PHE A 383 17.12 1.00 -4.46
N VAL A 384 17.47 -0.20 -4.90
CA VAL A 384 17.06 -0.71 -6.22
C VAL A 384 15.54 -0.94 -6.30
N ALA A 385 14.90 -1.43 -5.24
CA ALA A 385 13.43 -1.52 -5.20
C ALA A 385 12.77 -0.13 -5.32
N ALA A 386 13.27 0.83 -4.55
CA ALA A 386 12.75 2.20 -4.54
C ALA A 386 12.94 2.88 -5.90
N ALA A 387 14.12 2.71 -6.52
CA ALA A 387 14.40 3.23 -7.86
C ALA A 387 13.45 2.64 -8.90
N ARG A 388 13.14 1.33 -8.83
CA ARG A 388 12.18 0.69 -9.73
C ARG A 388 10.78 1.27 -9.57
N ILE A 389 10.30 1.46 -8.34
CA ILE A 389 8.98 2.10 -8.08
C ILE A 389 8.95 3.51 -8.70
N VAL A 390 9.96 4.34 -8.43
CA VAL A 390 9.99 5.73 -8.94
C VAL A 390 10.06 5.74 -10.46
N ALA A 391 10.93 4.95 -11.07
CA ALA A 391 11.08 4.88 -12.52
C ALA A 391 9.83 4.37 -13.24
N GLU A 392 9.07 3.46 -12.63
CA GLU A 392 7.87 2.88 -13.27
C GLU A 392 6.60 3.73 -13.05
N TRP A 393 6.49 4.43 -11.92
CA TRP A 393 5.28 5.17 -11.55
C TRP A 393 5.38 6.69 -11.71
N SER A 394 6.58 7.24 -11.87
CA SER A 394 6.74 8.69 -12.04
C SER A 394 6.09 9.15 -13.34
N GLU A 395 5.35 10.27 -13.26
CA GLU A 395 4.94 11.02 -14.46
C GLU A 395 6.00 12.04 -14.92
N GLY A 396 7.06 12.21 -14.13
CA GLY A 396 8.15 13.15 -14.34
C GLY A 396 9.22 12.62 -15.31
N PRO A 397 10.39 13.28 -15.37
CA PRO A 397 11.43 13.02 -16.36
C PRO A 397 12.01 11.60 -16.33
N VAL A 398 12.08 10.96 -15.16
CA VAL A 398 12.63 9.59 -15.05
C VAL A 398 11.59 8.50 -15.21
N GLY A 399 10.33 8.87 -15.42
CA GLY A 399 9.25 7.95 -15.73
C GLY A 399 9.52 7.21 -17.03
N THR A 400 9.71 5.89 -16.95
CA THR A 400 9.95 4.98 -18.09
C THR A 400 8.70 4.76 -18.98
N GLY A 401 7.62 5.50 -18.72
CA GLY A 401 6.37 5.48 -19.46
C GLY A 401 5.45 4.31 -19.08
N HIS A 402 4.22 4.30 -19.62
CA HIS A 402 3.22 3.25 -19.37
C HIS A 402 3.57 1.89 -20.03
N ALA A 403 4.86 1.63 -20.29
CA ALA A 403 5.36 0.60 -21.18
C ALA A 403 4.98 -0.83 -20.78
N VAL A 404 4.55 -1.06 -19.54
CA VAL A 404 4.12 -2.38 -19.08
C VAL A 404 2.63 -2.36 -18.68
N PRO A 405 1.71 -2.79 -19.56
CA PRO A 405 0.28 -2.88 -19.27
C PRO A 405 -0.10 -4.07 -18.37
N VAL A 406 0.80 -5.03 -18.14
CA VAL A 406 0.54 -6.23 -17.31
C VAL A 406 1.71 -6.47 -16.35
N GLY A 407 1.45 -6.42 -15.04
CA GLY A 407 2.43 -6.80 -14.01
C GLY A 407 3.34 -5.68 -13.51
N ARG A 408 2.83 -4.45 -13.34
CA ARG A 408 3.63 -3.33 -12.82
C ARG A 408 4.20 -3.61 -11.42
N PHE A 409 5.39 -3.11 -11.13
CA PHE A 409 5.98 -3.13 -9.79
C PHE A 409 5.28 -2.11 -8.89
N GLY A 410 4.05 -2.44 -8.48
CA GLY A 410 3.22 -1.64 -7.59
C GLY A 410 3.58 -1.81 -6.11
N ALA A 411 2.89 -1.07 -5.25
CA ALA A 411 3.14 -1.08 -3.80
C ALA A 411 3.08 -2.47 -3.16
N GLU A 412 2.13 -3.31 -3.59
CA GLU A 412 2.01 -4.71 -3.13
C GLU A 412 3.25 -5.52 -3.48
N HIS A 413 3.62 -5.50 -4.75
CA HIS A 413 4.75 -6.27 -5.24
C HIS A 413 6.03 -5.79 -4.55
N ALA A 414 6.25 -4.47 -4.54
CA ALA A 414 7.40 -3.88 -3.87
C ALA A 414 7.47 -4.24 -2.38
N SER A 415 6.35 -4.19 -1.65
CA SER A 415 6.34 -4.55 -0.22
C SER A 415 6.75 -6.00 0.01
N LYS A 416 6.22 -6.95 -0.77
CA LYS A 416 6.60 -8.37 -0.70
C LYS A 416 8.06 -8.58 -1.08
N THR A 417 8.52 -7.89 -2.12
CA THR A 417 9.92 -7.98 -2.57
C THR A 417 10.88 -7.48 -1.48
N THR A 418 10.58 -6.35 -0.82
CA THR A 418 11.42 -5.81 0.25
C THR A 418 11.30 -6.57 1.57
N SER A 419 10.19 -7.27 1.79
CA SER A 419 9.94 -8.07 3.00
C SER A 419 10.20 -9.57 2.82
N LEU A 420 10.77 -9.98 1.67
CA LEU A 420 10.89 -11.38 1.24
C LEU A 420 11.46 -12.31 2.31
N GLU A 421 12.55 -11.91 2.96
CA GLU A 421 13.17 -12.75 3.99
C GLU A 421 12.30 -12.85 5.26
N VAL A 422 11.65 -11.75 5.66
CA VAL A 422 10.73 -11.76 6.81
C VAL A 422 9.53 -12.65 6.54
N ASP A 423 8.94 -12.53 5.35
CA ASP A 423 7.81 -13.36 4.91
C ASP A 423 8.22 -14.84 4.87
N TRP A 424 9.40 -15.15 4.32
CA TRP A 424 9.96 -16.50 4.33
C TRP A 424 10.11 -17.05 5.75
N GLN A 425 10.69 -16.28 6.66
CA GLN A 425 10.90 -16.70 8.05
C GLN A 425 9.56 -16.92 8.78
N ALA A 426 8.57 -16.03 8.55
CA ALA A 426 7.25 -16.13 9.15
C ALA A 426 6.50 -17.38 8.66
N GLU A 427 6.61 -17.76 7.38
CA GLU A 427 6.06 -19.02 6.87
C GLU A 427 6.68 -20.25 7.56
N GLN A 428 7.95 -20.19 7.90
CA GLN A 428 8.69 -21.32 8.47
C GLN A 428 8.54 -21.47 9.98
N TRP A 429 8.40 -20.35 10.69
CA TRP A 429 8.46 -20.29 12.16
C TRP A 429 7.22 -19.67 12.81
N GLY A 430 6.25 -19.26 12.00
CA GLY A 430 5.07 -18.54 12.46
C GLY A 430 5.31 -17.03 12.47
N GLU A 431 4.21 -16.30 12.29
CA GLU A 431 4.20 -14.85 12.36
C GLU A 431 4.19 -14.38 13.83
N VAL A 432 4.91 -13.30 14.12
CA VAL A 432 4.83 -12.62 15.41
C VAL A 432 3.77 -11.53 15.32
N GLU A 433 2.62 -11.78 15.96
CA GLU A 433 1.50 -10.83 16.06
C GLU A 433 1.95 -9.48 16.66
N ASP A 434 1.32 -8.40 16.22
CA ASP A 434 1.62 -7.01 16.58
C ASP A 434 3.03 -6.51 16.18
N THR A 435 3.80 -7.30 15.42
CA THR A 435 5.13 -6.91 14.91
C THR A 435 5.22 -7.10 13.40
N HIS A 436 5.16 -8.34 12.91
CA HIS A 436 5.34 -8.62 11.49
C HIS A 436 4.17 -8.09 10.65
N ASP A 437 2.94 -8.35 11.10
CA ASP A 437 1.70 -7.91 10.47
C ASP A 437 1.61 -6.38 10.38
N VAL A 438 1.90 -5.68 11.48
CA VAL A 438 1.90 -4.22 11.54
C VAL A 438 2.97 -3.65 10.62
N ASN A 439 4.18 -4.21 10.64
CA ASN A 439 5.27 -3.74 9.80
C ASN A 439 4.99 -3.99 8.30
N GLN A 440 4.39 -5.13 7.94
CA GLN A 440 4.04 -5.45 6.56
C GLN A 440 3.02 -4.45 6.00
N GLU A 441 1.95 -4.18 6.75
CA GLU A 441 0.96 -3.18 6.35
C GLU A 441 1.54 -1.76 6.36
N ASP A 442 2.48 -1.45 7.26
CA ASP A 442 3.15 -0.14 7.28
C ASP A 442 4.06 0.08 6.07
N VAL A 443 4.90 -0.89 5.72
CA VAL A 443 5.76 -0.84 4.53
C VAL A 443 4.91 -0.68 3.28
N ARG A 444 3.87 -1.51 3.13
CA ARG A 444 2.90 -1.42 2.03
C ARG A 444 2.25 -0.05 1.94
N ARG A 445 1.80 0.52 3.07
CA ARG A 445 1.22 1.86 3.16
C ARG A 445 2.22 2.94 2.75
N GLN A 446 3.47 2.85 3.20
CA GLN A 446 4.51 3.80 2.84
C GLN A 446 4.85 3.74 1.34
N LEU A 447 5.03 2.56 0.76
CA LEU A 447 5.28 2.39 -0.68
C LEU A 447 4.06 2.81 -1.53
N GLY A 448 2.84 2.55 -1.05
CA GLY A 448 1.61 3.05 -1.67
C GLY A 448 1.54 4.57 -1.70
N SER A 449 2.00 5.24 -0.64
CA SER A 449 2.09 6.71 -0.61
C SER A 449 3.08 7.26 -1.64
N VAL A 450 4.18 6.54 -1.91
CA VAL A 450 5.17 6.92 -2.94
C VAL A 450 4.56 6.85 -4.33
N VAL A 451 3.85 5.77 -4.65
CA VAL A 451 3.13 5.63 -5.93
C VAL A 451 2.18 6.82 -6.14
N LEU A 452 1.38 7.17 -5.14
CA LEU A 452 0.47 8.33 -5.23
C LEU A 452 1.21 9.65 -5.43
N LEU A 453 2.38 9.82 -4.80
CA LEU A 453 3.18 11.03 -4.87
C LEU A 453 3.77 11.26 -6.26
N VAL A 454 4.40 10.23 -6.84
CA VAL A 454 5.16 10.36 -8.10
C VAL A 454 4.26 10.23 -9.33
N SER A 455 3.14 9.52 -9.23
CA SER A 455 2.19 9.38 -10.32
C SER A 455 1.38 10.64 -10.60
N GLY A 456 0.80 10.68 -11.81
CA GLY A 456 -0.20 11.65 -12.20
C GLY A 456 -0.72 11.38 -13.61
N THR A 457 -1.28 12.40 -14.24
CA THR A 457 -1.95 12.31 -15.53
C THR A 457 -1.00 12.50 -16.72
N GLY A 458 0.25 12.89 -16.49
CA GLY A 458 1.24 13.16 -17.54
C GLY A 458 0.91 14.36 -18.44
N LYS A 459 -0.12 15.15 -18.09
CA LYS A 459 -0.64 16.27 -18.90
C LYS A 459 0.12 17.59 -18.74
N GLN A 460 1.03 17.69 -17.77
CA GLN A 460 1.89 18.84 -17.58
C GLN A 460 3.27 18.52 -18.17
N ARG A 461 3.34 18.47 -19.51
CA ARG A 461 4.60 18.64 -20.23
C ARG A 461 4.62 20.11 -20.66
N PHE A 462 5.46 20.91 -20.02
CA PHE A 462 5.76 22.27 -20.48
C PHE A 462 6.65 22.21 -21.71
#